data_AF-A0A4P9Y1I6-F1
#
_entry.id   AF-A0A4P9Y1I6-F1
#
_cell.length_a   1.000
_cell.length_b   1.000
_cell.length_c   1.000
_cell.angle_alpha   90.00
_cell.angle_beta   90.00
_cell.angle_gamma   90.00
#
_symmetry.space_group_name_H-M   'P 1'
#
loop_
_entity.id
_entity.type
_entity.pdbx_description
1 polymer ?
#
loop_
_entity_poly.entity_id
_entity_poly.type
_entity_poly.pdbx_seq_one_letter_code
_entity_poly.pdbx_strand_id
1 'polypeptide(L)'
;MRFDLEAAGGGALREVGEGEEGGWSDDLLVVGTVTDGQDSDGEKKPSGFLLVYRLVNGASSLELLHRTNIGIGVRPVALLPFHGRVVVGAGQALRVYALGRKKLLRKCESRSAAPAGVVRLSSPGGRRILVGDLQGSARVILYYETQGVEGTEGTTGRMALVSEEATPRWISAIAPVDWDTIVGGDKFGDVFVTRMDRPWSGRVDTEPATVVGTGAGRDRPLMSPMIQFHLGDAPVISVTKTPLVPGGRDVLVYATFSGLVGVLIPIGSKEDGAFLQALEVLIREARPALCGRDVAAWRGAFTPAKGVIDGEMCEAFGTLRPVERENMAESLDRTVAQVAKRLEDLRALYAF
;
A
#
# COMPACT_ATOMS: atom_id res chain seq x y z
N MET A 1 -12.14 12.63 7.16
CA MET A 1 -12.92 11.48 6.67
C MET A 1 -12.32 11.13 5.31
N ARG A 2 -11.59 10.03 5.19
CA ARG A 2 -10.97 9.62 3.92
C ARG A 2 -11.90 8.61 3.27
N PHE A 3 -12.38 8.92 2.08
CA PHE A 3 -13.13 7.99 1.24
C PHE A 3 -12.10 7.35 0.32
N ASP A 4 -11.60 6.16 0.66
CA ASP A 4 -10.82 5.35 -0.27
C ASP A 4 -11.82 4.71 -1.25
N LEU A 5 -12.12 5.43 -2.34
CA LEU A 5 -13.08 5.01 -3.37
C LEU A 5 -12.40 4.29 -4.54
N GLU A 6 -11.07 4.15 -4.55
CA GLU A 6 -10.35 3.45 -5.62
C GLU A 6 -9.23 2.58 -5.05
N ALA A 7 -9.50 1.27 -4.95
CA ALA A 7 -8.56 0.15 -5.14
C ALA A 7 -9.19 -1.17 -4.64
N ALA A 8 -10.32 -1.56 -5.21
CA ALA A 8 -10.77 -2.95 -5.23
C ALA A 8 -11.82 -3.05 -6.33
N GLY A 9 -11.61 -3.94 -7.31
CA GLY A 9 -12.71 -4.35 -8.20
C GLY A 9 -13.93 -4.69 -7.34
N GLY A 10 -15.09 -4.15 -7.72
CA GLY A 10 -16.34 -4.22 -6.96
C GLY A 10 -16.59 -5.63 -6.42
N GLY A 11 -16.29 -5.82 -5.14
CA GLY A 11 -16.53 -7.05 -4.43
C GLY A 11 -17.74 -6.86 -3.54
N ALA A 12 -18.95 -7.03 -4.10
CA ALA A 12 -20.19 -6.98 -3.34
C ALA A 12 -20.12 -7.93 -2.13
N LEU A 13 -20.53 -7.45 -0.94
CA LEU A 13 -20.63 -8.30 0.24
C LEU A 13 -21.70 -9.38 -0.02
N ARG A 14 -21.39 -10.66 0.25
CA ARG A 14 -22.35 -11.77 0.08
C ARG A 14 -22.80 -12.32 1.44
N GLU A 15 -24.09 -12.65 1.54
CA GLU A 15 -24.68 -13.33 2.71
C GLU A 15 -24.13 -14.76 2.82
N VAL A 16 -24.09 -15.33 4.03
CA VAL A 16 -23.70 -16.73 4.26
C VAL A 16 -24.89 -17.49 4.85
N GLY A 17 -25.52 -18.35 4.06
CA GLY A 17 -26.57 -19.30 4.47
C GLY A 17 -27.45 -19.73 3.30
N GLU A 18 -27.54 -21.05 3.08
CA GLU A 18 -28.31 -21.71 2.02
C GLU A 18 -29.83 -21.52 2.17
N GLY A 19 -30.51 -21.39 1.02
CA GLY A 19 -31.96 -21.45 0.92
C GLY A 19 -32.64 -20.08 0.80
N GLU A 20 -33.16 -19.83 -0.40
CA GLU A 20 -34.12 -18.79 -0.78
C GLU A 20 -33.58 -17.40 -1.17
N GLU A 21 -34.00 -17.01 -2.37
CA GLU A 21 -33.71 -15.80 -3.13
C GLU A 21 -33.90 -14.52 -2.30
N GLY A 22 -32.78 -13.92 -1.92
CA GLY A 22 -32.74 -12.61 -1.27
C GLY A 22 -31.35 -11.99 -1.31
N GLY A 23 -30.58 -12.27 -2.37
CA GLY A 23 -29.25 -11.70 -2.53
C GLY A 23 -29.36 -10.20 -2.76
N TRP A 24 -28.76 -9.39 -1.88
CA TRP A 24 -28.56 -7.98 -2.18
C TRP A 24 -27.62 -7.89 -3.39
N SER A 25 -28.18 -7.55 -4.55
CA SER A 25 -27.46 -7.25 -5.79
C SER A 25 -26.78 -5.87 -5.74
N ASP A 26 -26.90 -5.16 -4.63
CA ASP A 26 -26.60 -3.73 -4.55
C ASP A 26 -25.20 -3.49 -3.98
N ASP A 27 -24.54 -2.46 -4.51
CA ASP A 27 -23.31 -1.93 -3.95
C ASP A 27 -23.57 -1.41 -2.52
N LEU A 28 -22.74 -1.87 -1.58
CA LEU A 28 -22.82 -1.50 -0.17
C LEU A 28 -21.64 -0.63 0.23
N LEU A 29 -21.92 0.39 1.06
CA LEU A 29 -20.92 1.26 1.65
C LEU A 29 -20.75 0.93 3.14
N VAL A 30 -19.53 0.61 3.56
CA VAL A 30 -19.19 0.39 4.97
C VAL A 30 -18.40 1.59 5.48
N VAL A 31 -18.87 2.20 6.57
CA VAL A 31 -18.24 3.36 7.21
C VAL A 31 -17.85 3.01 8.64
N GLY A 32 -16.56 3.18 8.95
CA GLY A 32 -16.04 3.08 10.31
C GLY A 32 -16.23 4.40 11.06
N THR A 33 -16.83 4.34 12.25
CA THR A 33 -17.00 5.50 13.13
C THR A 33 -16.57 5.17 14.55
N VAL A 34 -16.32 6.23 15.33
CA VAL A 34 -15.99 6.13 16.75
C VAL A 34 -16.85 7.14 17.49
N THR A 35 -17.42 6.72 18.62
CA THR A 35 -18.06 7.62 19.58
C THR A 35 -17.37 7.47 20.94
N ASP A 36 -17.67 8.37 21.86
CA ASP A 36 -17.31 8.15 23.26
C ASP A 36 -18.09 6.94 23.81
N GLY A 37 -17.40 6.16 24.61
CA GLY A 37 -17.94 5.01 25.32
C GLY A 37 -17.35 4.95 26.73
N GLN A 38 -17.82 3.97 27.49
CA GLN A 38 -17.39 3.75 28.86
C GLN A 38 -17.21 2.25 29.05
N ASP A 39 -16.10 1.84 29.64
CA ASP A 39 -15.88 0.44 29.98
C ASP A 39 -16.57 0.04 31.29
N SER A 40 -16.41 -1.22 31.69
CA SER A 40 -17.00 -1.76 32.93
C SER A 40 -16.52 -1.03 34.19
N ASP A 41 -15.33 -0.44 34.15
CA ASP A 41 -14.70 0.24 35.29
C ASP A 41 -15.06 1.73 35.33
N GLY A 42 -15.89 2.19 34.38
CA GLY A 42 -16.33 3.56 34.30
C GLY A 42 -15.36 4.49 33.57
N GLU A 43 -14.26 3.98 33.01
CA GLU A 43 -13.29 4.78 32.27
C GLU A 43 -13.81 5.15 30.88
N LYS A 44 -13.65 6.41 30.49
CA LYS A 44 -14.01 6.90 29.15
C LYS A 44 -13.05 6.33 28.12
N LYS A 45 -13.56 5.51 27.19
CA LYS A 45 -12.80 4.89 26.11
C LYS A 45 -13.56 5.01 24.79
N PRO A 46 -12.86 5.09 23.64
CA PRO A 46 -13.52 5.13 22.34
C PRO A 46 -14.33 3.86 22.09
N SER A 47 -15.56 3.96 21.60
CA SER A 47 -16.35 2.82 21.13
C SER A 47 -16.47 2.86 19.61
N GLY A 48 -16.00 1.79 18.97
CA GLY A 48 -15.98 1.68 17.51
C GLY A 48 -17.29 1.13 16.96
N PHE A 49 -17.71 1.64 15.80
CA PHE A 49 -18.88 1.17 15.07
C PHE A 49 -18.58 0.98 13.58
N LEU A 50 -19.27 0.03 12.97
CA LEU A 50 -19.35 -0.16 11.53
C LEU A 50 -20.79 0.09 11.09
N LEU A 51 -20.99 1.11 10.27
CA LEU A 51 -22.28 1.43 9.66
C LEU A 51 -22.29 0.88 8.24
N VAL A 52 -23.34 0.16 7.90
CA VAL A 52 -23.51 -0.39 6.54
C VAL A 52 -24.68 0.32 5.89
N TYR A 53 -24.42 0.92 4.73
CA TYR A 53 -25.40 1.60 3.92
C TYR A 53 -25.59 0.86 2.59
N ARG A 54 -26.81 0.88 2.10
CA ARG A 54 -27.14 0.56 0.72
C ARG A 54 -27.05 1.83 -0.12
N LEU A 55 -26.40 1.72 -1.28
CA LEU A 55 -26.44 2.77 -2.30
C LEU A 55 -27.76 2.66 -3.06
N VAL A 56 -28.56 3.72 -3.04
CA VAL A 56 -29.86 3.79 -3.73
C VAL A 56 -29.87 4.91 -4.77
N ASN A 57 -30.73 4.78 -5.78
CA ASN A 57 -30.87 5.75 -6.88
C ASN A 57 -29.56 6.01 -7.64
N GLY A 58 -28.81 4.95 -7.97
CA GLY A 58 -27.51 5.10 -8.65
C GLY A 58 -26.45 5.79 -7.79
N ALA A 59 -26.41 5.45 -6.49
CA ALA A 59 -25.50 6.01 -5.48
C ALA A 59 -25.69 7.50 -5.14
N SER A 60 -26.80 8.12 -5.53
CA SER A 60 -27.12 9.50 -5.13
C SER A 60 -27.68 9.61 -3.70
N SER A 61 -28.06 8.49 -3.09
CA SER A 61 -28.62 8.45 -1.73
C SER A 61 -28.15 7.21 -0.98
N LEU A 62 -28.12 7.33 0.36
CA LEU A 62 -27.65 6.28 1.26
C LEU A 62 -28.78 5.86 2.20
N GLU A 63 -29.10 4.57 2.22
CA GLU A 63 -30.03 3.98 3.17
C GLU A 63 -29.25 3.20 4.23
N LEU A 64 -29.37 3.57 5.50
CA LEU A 64 -28.70 2.87 6.59
C LEU A 64 -29.37 1.52 6.85
N LEU A 65 -28.64 0.43 6.63
CA LEU A 65 -29.14 -0.92 6.91
C LEU A 65 -29.00 -1.27 8.39
N HIS A 66 -27.79 -1.18 8.92
CA HIS A 66 -27.56 -1.44 10.34
C HIS A 66 -26.26 -0.84 10.86
N ARG A 67 -26.20 -0.66 12.18
CA ARG A 67 -25.01 -0.22 12.93
C ARG A 67 -24.49 -1.36 13.80
N THR A 68 -23.23 -1.75 13.62
CA THR A 68 -22.58 -2.81 14.40
C THR A 68 -21.56 -2.21 15.35
N ASN A 69 -21.71 -2.43 16.66
CA ASN A 69 -20.68 -2.10 17.65
C ASN A 69 -19.55 -3.13 17.57
N ILE A 70 -18.30 -2.67 17.44
CA ILE A 70 -17.10 -3.52 17.34
C ILE A 70 -16.24 -3.51 18.62
N GLY A 71 -16.72 -2.89 19.69
CA GLY A 71 -16.14 -2.94 21.03
C GLY A 71 -15.75 -1.57 21.59
N ILE A 72 -15.59 -1.54 22.91
CA ILE A 72 -15.00 -0.42 23.67
C ILE A 72 -13.48 -0.54 23.61
N GLY A 73 -12.78 0.58 23.51
CA GLY A 73 -11.34 0.67 23.29
C GLY A 73 -10.90 0.39 21.85
N VAL A 74 -11.83 0.19 20.91
CA VAL A 74 -11.53 -0.23 19.52
C VAL A 74 -11.85 0.89 18.54
N ARG A 75 -10.91 1.16 17.63
CA ARG A 75 -11.09 2.13 16.53
C ARG A 75 -10.99 1.40 15.17
N PRO A 76 -12.01 1.48 14.30
CA PRO A 76 -11.92 0.99 12.92
C PRO A 76 -11.12 1.99 12.09
N VAL A 77 -9.83 1.71 11.90
CA VAL A 77 -8.86 2.64 11.30
C VAL A 77 -8.60 2.38 9.82
N ALA A 78 -8.92 1.19 9.33
CA ALA A 78 -8.82 0.82 7.92
C ALA A 78 -9.91 -0.20 7.58
N LEU A 79 -10.43 -0.14 6.35
CA LEU A 79 -11.44 -1.04 5.82
C LEU A 79 -11.00 -1.53 4.44
N LEU A 80 -11.24 -2.79 4.14
CA LEU A 80 -10.87 -3.40 2.86
C LEU A 80 -11.94 -4.42 2.43
N PRO A 81 -12.57 -4.26 1.25
CA PRO A 81 -13.39 -5.30 0.65
C PRO A 81 -12.56 -6.55 0.34
N PHE A 82 -13.06 -7.74 0.70
CA PHE A 82 -12.30 -8.98 0.59
C PHE A 82 -13.22 -10.21 0.49
N HIS A 83 -13.33 -10.82 -0.69
CA HIS A 83 -14.17 -12.02 -0.95
C HIS A 83 -15.61 -11.90 -0.43
N GLY A 84 -16.30 -10.81 -0.77
CA GLY A 84 -17.66 -10.55 -0.30
C GLY A 84 -17.78 -10.38 1.22
N ARG A 85 -16.66 -10.09 1.89
CA ARG A 85 -16.57 -9.73 3.31
C ARG A 85 -15.82 -8.40 3.42
N VAL A 86 -15.78 -7.85 4.62
CA VAL A 86 -14.97 -6.66 4.93
C VAL A 86 -13.89 -7.02 5.95
N VAL A 87 -12.64 -6.71 5.61
CA VAL A 87 -11.51 -6.74 6.54
C VAL A 87 -11.44 -5.38 7.22
N VAL A 88 -11.27 -5.40 8.53
CA VAL A 88 -11.28 -4.21 9.38
C VAL A 88 -10.00 -4.21 10.21
N GLY A 89 -9.23 -3.15 10.08
CA GLY A 89 -8.17 -2.79 11.01
C GLY A 89 -8.80 -2.19 12.26
N ALA A 90 -8.77 -2.92 13.37
CA ALA A 90 -9.42 -2.60 14.63
C ALA A 90 -8.36 -2.43 15.73
N GLY A 91 -7.62 -1.33 15.69
CA GLY A 91 -6.42 -1.14 16.52
C GLY A 91 -5.33 -2.16 16.16
N GLN A 92 -4.92 -2.99 17.12
CA GLN A 92 -3.94 -4.08 16.91
C GLN A 92 -4.55 -5.36 16.33
N ALA A 93 -5.88 -5.42 16.20
CA ALA A 93 -6.56 -6.59 15.66
C ALA A 93 -6.92 -6.37 14.19
N LEU A 94 -6.66 -7.38 13.35
CA LEU A 94 -7.26 -7.52 12.04
C LEU A 94 -8.49 -8.41 12.16
N ARG A 95 -9.63 -7.96 11.66
CA ARG A 95 -10.90 -8.69 11.79
C ARG A 95 -11.58 -8.85 10.44
N VAL A 96 -12.17 -10.00 10.19
CA VAL A 96 -12.99 -10.25 9.01
C VAL A 96 -14.45 -10.31 9.42
N TYR A 97 -15.29 -9.55 8.74
CA TYR A 97 -16.72 -9.49 8.99
C TYR A 97 -17.52 -9.88 7.73
N ALA A 98 -18.55 -10.70 7.90
CA ALA A 98 -19.54 -10.96 6.87
C ALA A 98 -20.81 -10.14 7.12
N LEU A 99 -21.56 -9.86 6.06
CA LEU A 99 -22.86 -9.22 6.16
C LEU A 99 -23.86 -10.14 6.86
N GLY A 100 -24.65 -9.58 7.77
CA GLY A 100 -25.76 -10.27 8.41
C GLY A 100 -26.96 -9.34 8.51
N ARG A 101 -28.16 -9.88 8.64
CA ARG A 101 -29.41 -9.10 8.53
C ARG A 101 -29.54 -7.91 9.50
N LYS A 102 -28.99 -8.04 10.72
CA LYS A 102 -29.08 -7.01 11.77
C LYS A 102 -27.75 -6.38 12.15
N LYS A 103 -26.64 -7.03 11.82
CA LYS A 103 -25.28 -6.62 12.16
C LYS A 103 -24.27 -7.39 11.33
N LEU A 104 -23.07 -6.85 11.22
CA LEU A 104 -21.91 -7.56 10.71
C LEU A 104 -21.51 -8.68 11.68
N LEU A 105 -21.24 -9.87 11.13
CA LEU A 105 -20.83 -11.05 11.88
C LEU A 105 -19.32 -11.22 11.79
N ARG A 106 -18.61 -11.10 12.93
CA ARG A 106 -17.17 -11.34 12.99
C ARG A 106 -16.89 -12.82 12.71
N LYS A 107 -16.16 -13.11 11.63
CA LYS A 107 -15.80 -14.47 11.19
C LYS A 107 -14.40 -14.87 11.63
N CYS A 108 -13.47 -13.92 11.69
CA CYS A 108 -12.07 -14.17 12.07
C CYS A 108 -11.49 -12.94 12.77
N GLU A 109 -10.56 -13.15 13.71
CA GLU A 109 -9.73 -12.11 14.33
C GLU A 109 -8.29 -12.61 14.43
N SER A 110 -7.32 -11.74 14.15
CA SER A 110 -5.91 -11.99 14.41
C SER A 110 -5.26 -10.73 14.98
N ARG A 111 -4.47 -10.88 16.06
CA ARG A 111 -3.70 -9.80 16.69
C ARG A 111 -2.21 -9.80 16.32
N SER A 112 -1.76 -10.86 15.65
CA SER A 112 -0.37 -10.94 15.16
C SER A 112 -0.16 -10.19 13.84
N ALA A 113 -1.24 -9.70 13.22
CA ALA A 113 -1.19 -9.04 11.93
C ALA A 113 -0.45 -7.69 11.97
N ALA A 114 -0.62 -6.91 13.04
CA ALA A 114 0.02 -5.62 13.22
C ALA A 114 0.18 -5.29 14.72
N PRO A 115 1.27 -5.75 15.37
CA PRO A 115 1.49 -5.54 16.79
C PRO A 115 1.48 -4.07 17.25
N ALA A 116 1.94 -3.11 16.44
CA ALA A 116 1.89 -1.69 16.83
C ALA A 116 0.56 -1.02 16.44
N GLY A 117 -0.27 -1.71 15.64
CA GLY A 117 -1.58 -1.25 15.22
C GLY A 117 -1.70 -1.16 13.70
N VAL A 118 -2.84 -1.59 13.16
CA VAL A 118 -3.15 -1.46 11.73
C VAL A 118 -3.34 0.01 11.40
N VAL A 119 -2.74 0.50 10.30
CA VAL A 119 -2.96 1.87 9.81
C VAL A 119 -3.47 1.92 8.37
N ARG A 120 -3.16 0.89 7.57
CA ARG A 120 -3.59 0.76 6.18
C ARG A 120 -3.85 -0.70 5.85
N LEU A 121 -4.78 -0.93 4.92
CA LEU A 121 -5.09 -2.24 4.37
C LEU A 121 -5.13 -2.13 2.85
N SER A 122 -4.63 -3.15 2.17
CA SER A 122 -4.78 -3.32 0.73
C SER A 122 -4.73 -4.81 0.38
N SER A 123 -4.94 -5.17 -0.88
CA SER A 123 -4.82 -6.56 -1.34
C SER A 123 -4.40 -6.60 -2.81
N PRO A 124 -3.44 -7.45 -3.19
CA PRO A 124 -3.16 -7.74 -4.61
C PRO A 124 -4.25 -8.62 -5.26
N GLY A 125 -5.31 -8.97 -4.52
CA GLY A 125 -6.32 -9.95 -4.88
C GLY A 125 -6.11 -11.29 -4.18
N GLY A 126 -6.93 -12.29 -4.55
CA GLY A 126 -6.87 -13.64 -3.97
C GLY A 126 -6.84 -13.62 -2.44
N ARG A 127 -6.08 -14.51 -1.81
CA ARG A 127 -6.13 -14.72 -0.34
C ARG A 127 -5.20 -13.85 0.49
N ARG A 128 -4.44 -12.93 -0.12
CA ARG A 128 -3.44 -12.10 0.57
C ARG A 128 -4.00 -10.75 0.96
N ILE A 129 -3.70 -10.31 2.17
CA ILE A 129 -4.05 -9.02 2.74
C ILE A 129 -2.74 -8.31 3.07
N LEU A 130 -2.54 -7.13 2.50
CA LEU A 130 -1.43 -6.25 2.84
C LEU A 130 -1.83 -5.40 4.03
N VAL A 131 -1.01 -5.40 5.06
CA VAL A 131 -1.24 -4.66 6.30
C VAL A 131 -0.09 -3.70 6.52
N GLY A 132 -0.41 -2.41 6.59
CA GLY A 132 0.51 -1.41 7.10
C GLY A 132 0.41 -1.40 8.61
N ASP A 133 1.50 -1.77 9.29
CA ASP A 133 1.64 -1.59 10.73
C ASP A 133 2.16 -0.18 11.05
N LEU A 134 1.69 0.41 12.14
CA LEU A 134 2.05 1.76 12.57
C LEU A 134 3.56 1.98 12.72
N GLN A 135 4.32 0.94 13.08
CA GLN A 135 5.78 1.01 13.30
C GLN A 135 6.53 -0.18 12.69
N GLY A 136 5.86 -1.31 12.48
CA GLY A 136 6.40 -2.58 11.98
C GLY A 136 6.33 -2.75 10.45
N SER A 137 6.31 -1.63 9.71
CA SER A 137 6.30 -1.58 8.23
C SER A 137 5.15 -2.35 7.54
N ALA A 138 5.36 -2.73 6.27
CA ALA A 138 4.45 -3.53 5.47
C ALA A 138 4.55 -5.02 5.83
N ARG A 139 3.38 -5.64 5.98
CA ARG A 139 3.22 -7.06 6.36
C ARG A 139 2.23 -7.72 5.41
N VAL A 140 2.47 -8.98 5.08
CA VAL A 140 1.60 -9.80 4.24
C VAL A 140 0.92 -10.84 5.12
N ILE A 141 -0.41 -10.78 5.18
CA ILE A 141 -1.26 -11.69 5.92
C ILE A 141 -2.02 -12.56 4.93
N LEU A 142 -1.96 -13.88 5.11
CA LEU A 142 -2.75 -14.83 4.34
C LEU A 142 -4.03 -15.17 5.09
N TYR A 143 -5.15 -15.06 4.42
CA TYR A 143 -6.44 -15.57 4.89
C TYR A 143 -6.72 -16.93 4.27
N TYR A 144 -7.08 -17.90 5.10
CA TYR A 144 -7.47 -19.24 4.65
C TYR A 144 -8.55 -19.81 5.55
N GLU A 145 -9.27 -20.79 5.04
CA GLU A 145 -10.35 -21.45 5.77
C GLU A 145 -9.93 -22.88 6.10
N THR A 146 -10.13 -23.28 7.35
CA THR A 146 -9.90 -24.66 7.80
C THR A 146 -11.24 -25.32 8.06
N GLN A 147 -11.36 -26.61 7.74
CA GLN A 147 -12.49 -27.41 8.19
C GLN A 147 -12.56 -27.38 9.73
N GLY A 148 -13.78 -27.34 10.28
CA GLY A 148 -14.01 -27.48 11.70
C GLY A 148 -13.44 -28.80 12.23
N VAL A 149 -13.20 -28.86 13.54
CA VAL A 149 -12.90 -30.11 14.23
C VAL A 149 -14.11 -31.05 14.05
N GLU A 150 -13.87 -32.36 13.88
CA GLU A 150 -14.93 -33.38 13.76
C GLU A 150 -16.06 -33.12 14.78
N GLY A 151 -17.29 -32.96 14.27
CA GLY A 151 -18.48 -32.64 15.07
C GLY A 151 -18.98 -31.20 14.98
N THR A 152 -18.25 -30.28 14.31
CA THR A 152 -18.75 -28.93 14.01
C THR A 152 -18.90 -28.74 12.50
N GLU A 153 -20.15 -28.64 12.01
CA GLU A 153 -20.39 -28.24 10.63
C GLU A 153 -19.97 -26.78 10.42
N GLY A 154 -18.98 -26.55 9.55
CA GLY A 154 -18.58 -25.22 9.10
C GLY A 154 -17.07 -25.05 8.87
N THR A 155 -16.72 -24.11 7.98
CA THR A 155 -15.34 -23.64 7.83
C THR A 155 -15.04 -22.51 8.81
N THR A 156 -13.86 -22.53 9.43
CA THR A 156 -13.39 -21.44 10.29
C THR A 156 -12.30 -20.65 9.57
N GLY A 157 -12.50 -19.34 9.43
CA GLY A 157 -11.50 -18.45 8.87
C GLY A 157 -10.30 -18.29 9.81
N ARG A 158 -9.09 -18.39 9.26
CA ARG A 158 -7.82 -18.15 9.94
C ARG A 158 -7.00 -17.12 9.15
N MET A 159 -6.17 -16.38 9.87
CA MET A 159 -5.24 -15.42 9.29
C MET A 159 -3.85 -15.67 9.86
N ALA A 160 -2.83 -15.58 8.99
CA ALA A 160 -1.46 -15.75 9.42
C ALA A 160 -0.51 -14.82 8.70
N LEU A 161 0.49 -14.34 9.43
CA LEU A 161 1.60 -13.58 8.87
C LEU A 161 2.47 -14.51 8.02
N VAL A 162 2.65 -14.18 6.74
CA VAL A 162 3.49 -14.95 5.83
C VAL A 162 4.80 -14.25 5.49
N SER A 163 4.83 -12.93 5.45
CA SER A 163 6.03 -12.15 5.17
C SER A 163 5.94 -10.75 5.77
N GLU A 164 7.08 -10.15 6.09
CA GLU A 164 7.19 -8.79 6.60
C GLU A 164 8.48 -8.12 6.11
N GLU A 165 8.48 -6.79 6.02
CA GLU A 165 9.71 -6.04 5.83
C GLU A 165 10.49 -5.95 7.16
N ALA A 166 11.81 -6.19 7.11
CA ALA A 166 12.65 -6.19 8.30
C ALA A 166 12.90 -4.78 8.87
N THR A 167 12.92 -3.77 8.00
CA THR A 167 13.15 -2.38 8.41
C THR A 167 11.85 -1.79 8.96
N PRO A 168 11.80 -1.33 10.21
CA PRO A 168 10.61 -0.70 10.76
C PRO A 168 10.35 0.63 10.04
N ARG A 169 9.09 0.86 9.66
CA ARG A 169 8.63 2.09 8.98
C ARG A 169 7.32 2.55 9.57
N TRP A 170 7.14 3.87 9.61
CA TRP A 170 5.93 4.50 10.10
C TRP A 170 4.91 4.66 8.98
N ILE A 171 4.30 3.55 8.59
CA ILE A 171 3.47 3.46 7.39
C ILE A 171 2.35 4.51 7.39
N SER A 172 2.21 5.19 6.25
CA SER A 172 1.12 6.15 5.98
C SER A 172 0.38 5.86 4.68
N ALA A 173 0.97 5.10 3.76
CA ALA A 173 0.33 4.61 2.55
C ALA A 173 0.96 3.28 2.11
N ILE A 174 0.14 2.37 1.55
CA ILE A 174 0.60 1.13 0.90
C ILE A 174 -0.30 0.79 -0.29
N ALA A 175 0.26 0.15 -1.30
CA ALA A 175 -0.48 -0.45 -2.40
C ALA A 175 0.27 -1.66 -3.00
N PRO A 176 -0.45 -2.63 -3.58
CA PRO A 176 0.18 -3.69 -4.37
C PRO A 176 0.71 -3.12 -5.69
N VAL A 177 1.92 -3.51 -6.06
CA VAL A 177 2.51 -3.27 -7.39
C VAL A 177 2.24 -4.48 -8.31
N ASP A 178 2.44 -5.66 -7.75
CA ASP A 178 2.09 -6.97 -8.30
C ASP A 178 1.70 -7.93 -7.16
N TRP A 179 1.66 -9.23 -7.42
CA TRP A 179 1.29 -10.25 -6.42
C TRP A 179 2.23 -10.33 -5.20
N ASP A 180 3.51 -9.99 -5.39
CA ASP A 180 4.59 -10.16 -4.40
C ASP A 180 5.24 -8.85 -3.98
N THR A 181 4.97 -7.78 -4.72
CA THR A 181 5.66 -6.50 -4.61
C THR A 181 4.71 -5.45 -4.06
N ILE A 182 5.15 -4.75 -3.03
CA ILE A 182 4.40 -3.72 -2.33
C ILE A 182 5.15 -2.41 -2.48
N VAL A 183 4.42 -1.36 -2.84
CA VAL A 183 4.88 0.02 -2.69
C VAL A 183 4.31 0.58 -1.41
N GLY A 184 5.12 1.34 -0.67
CA GLY A 184 4.68 2.03 0.52
C GLY A 184 5.31 3.40 0.63
N GLY A 185 4.71 4.20 1.49
CA GLY A 185 5.28 5.45 1.96
C GLY A 185 5.03 5.63 3.44
N ASP A 186 5.87 6.46 4.07
CA ASP A 186 5.82 6.69 5.51
C ASP A 186 5.65 8.15 5.91
N LYS A 187 5.48 8.35 7.22
CA LYS A 187 5.30 9.67 7.84
C LYS A 187 6.52 10.58 7.73
N PHE A 188 7.68 10.05 7.39
CA PHE A 188 8.90 10.82 7.28
C PHE A 188 9.22 11.21 5.83
N GLY A 189 8.34 10.89 4.87
CA GLY A 189 8.53 11.27 3.48
C GLY A 189 9.39 10.29 2.70
N ASP A 190 9.57 9.06 3.18
CA ASP A 190 10.18 8.00 2.38
C ASP A 190 9.13 7.31 1.51
N VAL A 191 9.56 6.95 0.29
CA VAL A 191 8.88 5.98 -0.57
C VAL A 191 9.78 4.76 -0.71
N PHE A 192 9.17 3.58 -0.64
CA PHE A 192 9.88 2.32 -0.77
C PHE A 192 9.07 1.32 -1.59
N VAL A 193 9.80 0.39 -2.21
CA VAL A 193 9.21 -0.80 -2.82
C VAL A 193 9.93 -2.00 -2.25
N THR A 194 9.17 -2.98 -1.80
CA THR A 194 9.71 -4.22 -1.23
C THR A 194 8.99 -5.42 -1.83
N ARG A 195 9.73 -6.52 -2.01
CA ARG A 195 9.24 -7.70 -2.72
C ARG A 195 9.46 -8.95 -1.90
N MET A 196 8.43 -9.79 -1.79
CA MET A 196 8.57 -11.11 -1.22
C MET A 196 9.39 -12.02 -2.16
N ASP A 197 10.31 -12.78 -1.57
CA ASP A 197 11.18 -13.67 -2.33
C ASP A 197 10.38 -14.76 -3.09
N ARG A 198 10.72 -14.95 -4.38
CA ARG A 198 9.99 -15.83 -5.30
C ARG A 198 9.77 -17.27 -4.80
N PRO A 199 10.72 -17.95 -4.15
CA PRO A 199 10.51 -19.31 -3.66
C PRO A 199 9.35 -19.43 -2.67
N TRP A 200 9.03 -18.35 -1.97
CA TRP A 200 7.97 -18.32 -0.97
C TRP A 200 6.61 -17.98 -1.56
N SER A 201 6.56 -17.20 -2.65
CA SER A 201 5.31 -16.77 -3.27
C SER A 201 4.37 -17.92 -3.60
N GLY A 202 4.82 -18.93 -4.35
CA GLY A 202 3.95 -20.06 -4.68
C GLY A 202 3.55 -20.88 -3.45
N ARG A 203 4.50 -21.09 -2.53
CA ARG A 203 4.33 -21.97 -1.36
C ARG A 203 3.31 -21.43 -0.37
N VAL A 204 3.29 -20.12 -0.11
CA VAL A 204 2.34 -19.51 0.83
C VAL A 204 0.90 -19.68 0.37
N ASP A 205 0.66 -19.68 -0.95
CA ASP A 205 -0.69 -19.82 -1.48
C ASP A 205 -1.13 -21.29 -1.51
N THR A 206 -0.25 -22.24 -1.85
CA THR A 206 -0.62 -23.66 -1.98
C THR A 206 -0.66 -24.40 -0.64
N GLU A 207 0.23 -24.09 0.29
CA GLU A 207 0.39 -24.82 1.55
C GLU A 207 0.36 -23.89 2.78
N PRO A 208 -0.78 -23.24 3.07
CA PRO A 208 -0.89 -22.32 4.20
C PRO A 208 -0.50 -22.98 5.52
N ALA A 209 -0.85 -24.25 5.75
CA ALA A 209 -0.57 -24.93 7.01
C ALA A 209 0.94 -25.09 7.31
N THR A 210 1.79 -25.27 6.29
CA THR A 210 3.24 -25.46 6.46
C THR A 210 3.96 -24.14 6.75
N VAL A 211 3.47 -23.04 6.18
CA VAL A 211 3.99 -21.69 6.43
C VAL A 211 3.55 -21.16 7.80
N VAL A 212 2.34 -21.52 8.24
CA VAL A 212 1.76 -21.05 9.51
C VAL A 212 2.22 -21.88 10.71
N GLY A 213 2.55 -23.16 10.51
CA GLY A 213 2.97 -24.10 11.54
C GLY A 213 4.37 -23.86 12.11
N THR A 214 5.18 -22.98 11.50
CA THR A 214 6.48 -22.57 12.05
C THR A 214 6.27 -21.45 13.07
N GLY A 215 6.13 -21.87 14.33
CA GLY A 215 6.08 -21.01 15.50
C GLY A 215 7.16 -19.93 15.47
N ALA A 216 6.89 -18.82 16.16
CA ALA A 216 7.81 -17.69 16.31
C ALA A 216 9.25 -18.16 16.54
N GLY A 217 10.12 -18.09 15.51
CA GLY A 217 11.50 -18.53 15.68
C GLY A 217 12.37 -18.72 14.44
N ARG A 218 11.93 -19.39 13.35
CA ARG A 218 12.81 -19.66 12.19
C ARG A 218 12.06 -19.71 10.85
N ASP A 219 12.69 -19.08 9.84
CA ASP A 219 12.38 -19.02 8.39
C ASP A 219 10.98 -18.50 7.99
N ARG A 220 10.65 -17.28 8.38
CA ARG A 220 9.63 -16.49 7.65
C ARG A 220 10.35 -15.68 6.57
N PRO A 221 9.87 -15.67 5.32
CA PRO A 221 10.48 -14.85 4.29
C PRO A 221 10.38 -13.38 4.66
N LEU A 222 11.53 -12.73 4.74
CA LEU A 222 11.57 -11.28 4.79
C LEU A 222 11.32 -10.73 3.39
N MET A 223 10.69 -9.57 3.32
CA MET A 223 10.57 -8.85 2.06
C MET A 223 11.90 -8.15 1.75
N SER A 224 12.39 -8.38 0.53
CA SER A 224 13.62 -7.79 0.02
C SER A 224 13.36 -6.36 -0.47
N PRO A 225 14.07 -5.34 0.05
CA PRO A 225 13.89 -3.97 -0.40
C PRO A 225 14.40 -3.81 -1.84
N MET A 226 13.53 -3.33 -2.72
CA MET A 226 13.83 -3.06 -4.13
C MET A 226 14.16 -1.59 -4.37
N ILE A 227 13.34 -0.70 -3.80
CA ILE A 227 13.46 0.75 -3.91
C ILE A 227 13.44 1.36 -2.51
N GLN A 228 14.32 2.33 -2.29
CA GLN A 228 14.33 3.20 -1.11
C GLN A 228 14.70 4.61 -1.56
N PHE A 229 13.87 5.59 -1.23
CA PHE A 229 14.12 6.97 -1.63
C PHE A 229 13.40 7.95 -0.71
N HIS A 230 14.15 8.90 -0.18
CA HIS A 230 13.61 10.00 0.62
C HIS A 230 13.18 11.16 -0.28
N LEU A 231 11.88 11.48 -0.28
CA LEU A 231 11.33 12.55 -1.10
C LEU A 231 11.77 13.94 -0.64
N GLY A 232 12.14 14.09 0.63
CA GLY A 232 12.49 15.40 1.18
C GLY A 232 11.29 16.26 1.53
N ASP A 233 10.12 15.65 1.68
CA ASP A 233 8.83 16.32 1.83
C ASP A 233 8.00 15.70 2.96
N ALA A 234 6.81 16.26 3.20
CA ALA A 234 5.85 15.84 4.19
C ALA A 234 5.41 14.36 4.00
N PRO A 235 4.70 13.76 4.98
CA PRO A 235 4.24 12.37 4.94
C PRO A 235 3.66 11.96 3.58
N VAL A 236 4.02 10.77 3.09
CA VAL A 236 3.40 10.20 1.89
C VAL A 236 1.99 9.74 2.25
N ILE A 237 0.97 10.37 1.71
CA ILE A 237 -0.41 10.15 2.14
C ILE A 237 -1.15 9.16 1.26
N SER A 238 -0.72 8.94 0.01
CA SER A 238 -1.30 7.96 -0.90
C SER A 238 -0.24 7.47 -1.89
N VAL A 239 -0.34 6.19 -2.25
CA VAL A 239 0.44 5.57 -3.33
C VAL A 239 -0.52 4.68 -4.12
N THR A 240 -0.42 4.69 -5.44
CA THR A 240 -1.23 3.83 -6.30
C THR A 240 -0.48 3.50 -7.58
N LYS A 241 -0.79 2.34 -8.16
CA LYS A 241 -0.29 1.92 -9.47
C LYS A 241 -1.37 2.20 -10.50
N THR A 242 -1.07 3.04 -11.48
CA THR A 242 -2.05 3.42 -12.51
C THR A 242 -1.34 3.92 -13.77
N PRO A 243 -1.91 3.72 -14.97
CA PRO A 243 -1.44 4.41 -16.17
C PRO A 243 -1.95 5.87 -16.17
N LEU A 244 -1.06 6.83 -16.42
CA LEU A 244 -1.44 8.26 -16.53
C LEU A 244 -1.86 8.66 -17.94
N VAL A 245 -1.46 7.89 -18.95
CA VAL A 245 -1.75 8.14 -20.36
C VAL A 245 -2.54 6.94 -20.91
N PRO A 246 -3.60 7.15 -21.73
CA PRO A 246 -4.31 6.04 -22.36
C PRO A 246 -3.37 5.15 -23.18
N GLY A 247 -3.34 3.85 -22.87
CA GLY A 247 -2.42 2.90 -23.52
C GLY A 247 -0.96 3.02 -23.07
N GLY A 248 -0.65 3.91 -22.13
CA GLY A 248 0.66 4.05 -21.50
C GLY A 248 0.97 2.89 -20.55
N ARG A 249 2.20 2.86 -20.06
CA ARG A 249 2.64 1.88 -19.06
C ARG A 249 2.21 2.30 -17.66
N ASP A 250 1.98 1.31 -16.81
CA ASP A 250 1.72 1.56 -15.40
C ASP A 250 2.90 2.24 -14.72
N VAL A 251 2.61 3.28 -13.96
CA VAL A 251 3.56 3.97 -13.09
C VAL A 251 3.07 3.91 -11.64
N LEU A 252 3.96 4.20 -10.69
CA LEU A 252 3.56 4.39 -9.29
C LEU A 252 3.39 5.88 -9.03
N VAL A 253 2.15 6.30 -8.80
CA VAL A 253 1.82 7.68 -8.45
C VAL A 253 1.78 7.77 -6.93
N TYR A 254 2.40 8.81 -6.38
CA TYR A 254 2.34 9.12 -4.96
C TYR A 254 1.94 10.57 -4.74
N ALA A 255 1.30 10.82 -3.59
CA ALA A 255 1.01 12.17 -3.13
C ALA A 255 1.46 12.35 -1.68
N THR A 256 1.94 13.54 -1.36
CA THR A 256 2.38 13.93 -0.01
C THR A 256 1.37 14.86 0.65
N PHE A 257 1.50 15.04 1.95
CA PHE A 257 0.63 15.93 2.72
C PHE A 257 0.75 17.41 2.33
N SER A 258 1.92 17.84 1.85
CA SER A 258 2.18 19.23 1.43
C SER A 258 1.61 19.57 0.05
N GLY A 259 1.10 18.57 -0.68
CA GLY A 259 0.51 18.73 -2.00
C GLY A 259 1.41 18.32 -3.17
N LEU A 260 2.61 17.79 -2.91
CA LEU A 260 3.44 17.21 -3.97
C LEU A 260 2.75 15.96 -4.53
N VAL A 261 2.67 15.89 -5.85
CA VAL A 261 2.26 14.70 -6.59
C VAL A 261 3.43 14.29 -7.47
N GLY A 262 3.93 13.09 -7.26
CA GLY A 262 5.09 12.56 -7.97
C GLY A 262 4.83 11.18 -8.54
N VAL A 263 5.75 10.75 -9.40
CA VAL A 263 5.63 9.50 -10.15
C VAL A 263 6.96 8.75 -10.08
N LEU A 264 6.91 7.45 -9.81
CA LEU A 264 8.02 6.52 -10.04
C LEU A 264 7.79 5.81 -11.36
N ILE A 265 8.71 6.03 -12.29
CA ILE A 265 8.63 5.53 -13.66
C ILE A 265 9.51 4.28 -13.78
N PRO A 266 8.97 3.12 -14.22
CA PRO A 266 9.80 1.96 -14.49
C PRO A 266 10.63 2.19 -15.76
N ILE A 267 11.95 2.09 -15.63
CA ILE A 267 12.87 2.26 -16.76
C ILE A 267 12.84 0.99 -17.62
N GLY A 268 12.51 1.15 -18.91
CA GLY A 268 12.29 0.03 -19.82
C GLY A 268 13.56 -0.64 -20.34
N SER A 269 14.71 0.05 -20.31
CA SER A 269 15.97 -0.49 -20.83
C SER A 269 17.12 -0.24 -19.84
N LYS A 270 18.08 -1.17 -19.79
CA LYS A 270 19.29 -1.00 -18.97
C LYS A 270 20.15 0.15 -19.47
N GLU A 271 20.14 0.42 -20.77
CA GLU A 271 20.85 1.54 -21.39
C GLU A 271 20.30 2.88 -20.88
N ASP A 272 18.98 3.04 -20.83
CA ASP A 272 18.35 4.25 -20.26
C ASP A 272 18.67 4.42 -18.79
N GLY A 273 18.67 3.31 -18.03
CA GLY A 273 19.03 3.34 -16.61
C GLY A 273 20.47 3.81 -16.41
N ALA A 274 21.42 3.25 -17.17
CA ALA A 274 22.82 3.65 -17.10
C ALA A 274 23.04 5.11 -17.53
N PHE A 275 22.35 5.54 -18.60
CA PHE A 275 22.40 6.91 -19.10
C PHE A 275 21.89 7.91 -18.06
N LEU A 276 20.69 7.69 -17.51
CA LEU A 276 20.11 8.58 -16.51
C LEU A 276 20.93 8.61 -15.22
N GLN A 277 21.47 7.46 -14.80
CA GLN A 277 22.32 7.39 -13.62
C GLN A 277 23.63 8.17 -13.82
N ALA A 278 24.25 8.05 -15.00
CA ALA A 278 25.45 8.82 -15.33
C ALA A 278 25.14 10.33 -15.38
N LEU A 279 24.02 10.72 -15.99
CA LEU A 279 23.57 12.10 -16.05
C LEU A 279 23.31 12.68 -14.65
N GLU A 280 22.63 11.95 -13.77
CA GLU A 280 22.37 12.36 -12.39
C GLU A 280 23.67 12.63 -11.61
N VAL A 281 24.69 11.77 -11.77
CA VAL A 281 26.00 11.96 -11.15
C VAL A 281 26.65 13.25 -11.65
N LEU A 282 26.71 13.47 -12.96
CA LEU A 282 27.32 14.67 -13.55
C LEU A 282 26.62 15.96 -13.11
N ILE A 283 25.28 15.96 -13.08
CA ILE A 283 24.51 17.15 -12.67
C ILE A 283 24.73 17.44 -11.19
N ARG A 284 24.76 16.43 -10.33
CA ARG A 284 25.01 16.59 -8.90
C ARG A 284 26.39 17.21 -8.62
N GLU A 285 27.41 16.87 -9.41
CA GLU A 285 28.74 17.47 -9.30
C GLU A 285 28.77 18.93 -9.77
N ALA A 286 28.09 19.24 -10.88
CA ALA A 286 28.05 20.60 -11.41
C ALA A 286 27.11 21.54 -10.62
N ARG A 287 26.06 20.99 -10.01
CA ARG A 287 25.02 21.73 -9.30
C ARG A 287 24.87 21.20 -7.86
N PRO A 288 25.77 21.59 -6.95
CA PRO A 288 25.58 21.29 -5.54
C PRO A 288 24.27 21.92 -5.03
N ALA A 289 23.68 21.32 -4.00
CA ALA A 289 22.45 21.85 -3.43
C ALA A 289 22.66 23.29 -2.95
N LEU A 290 21.69 24.17 -3.19
CA LEU A 290 21.77 25.59 -2.81
C LEU A 290 22.02 25.82 -1.32
N CYS A 291 21.57 24.90 -0.47
CA CYS A 291 21.75 24.94 0.98
C CYS A 291 23.02 24.23 1.47
N GLY A 292 23.91 23.81 0.57
CA GLY A 292 25.16 23.11 0.91
C GLY A 292 24.98 21.67 1.39
N ARG A 293 23.77 21.09 1.27
CA ARG A 293 23.54 19.67 1.57
C ARG A 293 24.06 18.78 0.46
N ASP A 294 24.63 17.64 0.84
CA ASP A 294 24.87 16.56 -0.10
C ASP A 294 23.53 15.92 -0.50
N VAL A 295 23.26 15.88 -1.81
CA VAL A 295 21.99 15.40 -2.35
C VAL A 295 21.84 13.89 -2.13
N ALA A 296 22.93 13.13 -2.23
CA ALA A 296 22.89 11.68 -2.07
C ALA A 296 22.53 11.29 -0.63
N ALA A 297 23.16 11.95 0.35
CA ALA A 297 22.87 11.81 1.77
C ALA A 297 21.45 12.27 2.09
N TRP A 298 20.95 13.33 1.45
CA TRP A 298 19.58 13.79 1.64
C TRP A 298 18.54 12.80 1.09
N ARG A 299 18.71 12.31 -0.15
CA ARG A 299 17.83 11.29 -0.74
C ARG A 299 17.91 9.93 -0.04
N GLY A 300 18.94 9.72 0.78
CA GLY A 300 19.11 8.56 1.67
C GLY A 300 19.01 8.87 3.16
N ALA A 301 18.28 9.92 3.56
CA ALA A 301 18.32 10.46 4.93
C ALA A 301 18.06 9.44 6.04
N PHE A 302 17.15 8.49 5.81
CA PHE A 302 16.80 7.44 6.80
C PHE A 302 17.34 6.07 6.41
N THR A 303 17.23 5.71 5.13
CA THR A 303 17.80 4.48 4.56
C THR A 303 18.52 4.83 3.26
N PRO A 304 19.71 4.25 2.97
CA PRO A 304 20.42 4.56 1.75
C PRO A 304 19.56 4.42 0.49
N ALA A 305 19.63 5.43 -0.39
CA ALA A 305 18.87 5.42 -1.63
C ALA A 305 19.21 4.18 -2.45
N LYS A 306 18.18 3.50 -2.96
CA LYS A 306 18.32 2.24 -3.69
C LYS A 306 17.34 2.19 -4.85
N GLY A 307 17.82 1.80 -6.03
CA GLY A 307 16.98 1.45 -7.17
C GLY A 307 16.18 2.61 -7.77
N VAL A 308 16.57 3.86 -7.50
CA VAL A 308 15.92 5.07 -7.99
C VAL A 308 16.97 6.02 -8.53
N ILE A 309 16.63 6.71 -9.61
CA ILE A 309 17.39 7.83 -10.17
C ILE A 309 16.54 9.08 -9.97
N ASP A 310 17.13 10.16 -9.46
CA ASP A 310 16.43 11.41 -9.25
C ASP A 310 16.13 12.11 -10.59
N GLY A 311 14.88 11.94 -11.06
CA GLY A 311 14.41 12.55 -12.29
C GLY A 311 14.38 14.08 -12.24
N GLU A 312 14.12 14.67 -11.06
CA GLU A 312 14.15 16.13 -10.87
C GLU A 312 15.59 16.65 -11.05
N MET A 313 16.58 15.89 -10.57
CA MET A 313 17.98 16.18 -10.83
C MET A 313 18.31 16.07 -12.32
N CYS A 314 17.81 15.04 -13.01
CA CYS A 314 18.02 14.89 -14.45
C CYS A 314 17.41 16.04 -15.27
N GLU A 315 16.19 16.48 -14.93
CA GLU A 315 15.52 17.62 -15.60
C GLU A 315 16.27 18.95 -15.40
N ALA A 316 17.07 19.08 -14.33
CA ALA A 316 17.90 20.26 -14.11
C ALA A 316 18.92 20.49 -15.23
N PHE A 317 19.24 19.47 -16.06
CA PHE A 317 20.09 19.61 -17.24
C PHE A 317 19.66 20.79 -18.13
N GLY A 318 18.36 21.00 -18.32
CA GLY A 318 17.82 22.08 -19.14
C GLY A 318 18.16 23.49 -18.61
N THR A 319 18.44 23.61 -17.31
CA THR A 319 18.72 24.88 -16.62
C THR A 319 20.21 25.23 -16.51
N LEU A 320 21.10 24.32 -16.91
CA LEU A 320 22.55 24.54 -16.87
C LEU A 320 23.01 25.53 -17.95
N ARG A 321 24.19 26.14 -17.75
CA ARG A 321 24.77 27.05 -18.74
C ARG A 321 25.11 26.28 -20.02
N PRO A 322 25.08 26.91 -21.21
CA PRO A 322 25.35 26.23 -22.48
C PRO A 322 26.65 25.41 -22.48
N VAL A 323 27.75 26.00 -21.99
CA VAL A 323 29.06 25.34 -21.91
C VAL A 323 29.03 24.09 -21.01
N GLU A 324 28.30 24.14 -19.89
CA GLU A 324 28.18 22.99 -18.98
C GLU A 324 27.39 21.86 -19.62
N ARG A 325 26.30 22.19 -20.35
CA ARG A 325 25.51 21.20 -21.09
C ARG A 325 26.32 20.53 -22.19
N GLU A 326 27.14 21.29 -22.92
CA GLU A 326 28.01 20.76 -23.97
C GLU A 326 29.04 19.78 -23.39
N ASN A 327 29.76 20.19 -22.34
CA ASN A 327 30.75 19.33 -21.68
C ASN A 327 30.14 18.04 -21.11
N MET A 328 28.95 18.13 -20.50
CA MET A 328 28.24 16.94 -19.99
C MET A 328 27.75 16.03 -21.10
N ALA A 329 27.19 16.59 -22.17
CA ALA A 329 26.72 15.80 -23.30
C ALA A 329 27.89 15.07 -23.97
N GLU A 330 29.04 15.74 -24.14
CA GLU A 330 30.28 15.14 -24.63
C GLU A 330 30.75 13.99 -23.73
N SER A 331 30.71 14.17 -22.41
CA SER A 331 31.06 13.12 -21.43
C SER A 331 30.13 11.89 -21.50
N LEU A 332 28.94 12.05 -22.06
CA LEU A 332 27.95 10.98 -22.27
C LEU A 332 27.98 10.43 -23.71
N ASP A 333 28.92 10.85 -24.56
CA ASP A 333 28.98 10.51 -25.98
C ASP A 333 27.67 10.83 -26.72
N ARG A 334 27.08 12.00 -26.42
CA ARG A 334 25.81 12.49 -26.97
C ARG A 334 25.88 13.97 -27.28
N THR A 335 24.92 14.46 -28.06
CA THR A 335 24.69 15.90 -28.26
C THR A 335 23.69 16.42 -27.24
N VAL A 336 23.75 17.73 -26.94
CA VAL A 336 22.79 18.40 -26.03
C VAL A 336 21.34 18.15 -26.47
N ALA A 337 21.08 18.17 -27.79
CA ALA A 337 19.76 17.91 -28.34
C ALA A 337 19.29 16.47 -28.12
N GLN A 338 20.21 15.48 -28.20
CA GLN A 338 19.88 14.08 -27.91
C GLN A 338 19.56 13.87 -26.43
N VAL A 339 20.32 14.49 -25.52
CA VAL A 339 20.06 14.42 -24.07
C VAL A 339 18.69 15.02 -23.74
N ALA A 340 18.43 16.25 -24.21
CA ALA A 340 17.16 16.94 -23.98
C ALA A 340 15.97 16.13 -24.54
N LYS A 341 16.07 15.67 -25.80
CA LYS A 341 15.04 14.85 -26.42
C LYS A 341 14.79 13.56 -25.64
N ARG A 342 15.83 12.90 -25.13
CA ARG A 342 15.67 11.65 -24.38
C ARG A 342 14.92 11.87 -23.06
N LEU A 343 15.18 12.96 -22.36
CA LEU A 343 14.46 13.34 -21.14
C LEU A 343 12.98 13.64 -21.44
N GLU A 344 12.71 14.39 -22.50
CA GLU A 344 11.34 14.70 -22.94
C GLU A 344 10.57 13.44 -23.36
N ASP A 345 11.19 12.56 -24.16
CA ASP A 345 10.59 11.29 -24.60
C ASP A 345 10.22 10.40 -23.39
N LEU A 346 11.10 10.32 -22.40
CA LEU A 346 10.85 9.58 -21.15
C LEU A 346 9.71 10.18 -20.34
N ARG A 347 9.56 11.51 -20.32
CA ARG A 347 8.42 12.13 -19.64
C ARG A 347 7.12 11.85 -20.38
N ALA A 348 7.09 12.11 -21.69
CA ALA A 348 5.89 11.98 -22.51
C ALA A 348 5.33 10.55 -22.61
N LEU A 349 6.17 9.52 -22.46
CA LEU A 349 5.75 8.13 -22.48
C LEU A 349 4.96 7.69 -21.24
N TYR A 350 5.16 8.37 -20.11
CA TYR A 350 4.67 7.90 -18.80
C TYR A 350 3.88 8.95 -18.03
N ALA A 351 4.03 10.23 -18.35
CA ALA A 351 3.46 11.36 -17.63
C ALA A 351 3.23 12.56 -18.57
N PHE A 352 2.74 13.66 -17.99
CA PHE A 352 2.39 14.92 -18.67
C PHE A 352 3.29 16.11 -18.29
#